data_AF-Q6MIG4-F1
#
_entry.id   AF-Q6MIG4-F1
#
_cell.length_a   1.000
_cell.length_b   1.000
_cell.length_c   1.000
_cell.angle_alpha   90.00
_cell.angle_beta   90.00
_cell.angle_gamma   90.00
#
_symmetry.space_group_name_H-M   'P 1'
#
loop_
_entity.id
_entity.type
_entity.pdbx_description
1 polymer ?
#
loop_
_entity_poly.entity_id
_entity_poly.type
_entity_poly.pdbx_seq_one_letter_code
_entity_poly.pdbx_strand_id
1 'polypeptide(L)'
;MKLKALFCLGLLVMFGSPSVEAATKRICTMTLNSADEKEALRQLYASEDVVITELVPAEGKNPRWLQNACESGIQCDVLLISGHFGGVFFGEGNSTTLDLKEIERLSCENSCPGILSKPKDVFLMGCNTLSSKTPDKRSIEEYVEVLIKNGFPRDLAERVAFSRYSEYGMSISQIFSSAFNNVERLHGFTSTGPLGKVAAPLLKKALRDTSAQTLFSKGPDTKKLNQLFAGSSYRIVSPKTESDPNYKALTCNAYSDSINENREAIHFLSKKLHLKKYYEPLLEATQNPLFMSLLQDTLRASPEATRNFENFFLEIGAARSLPLKMKMQFLDLQAQLGLLPATVKAEQQERLIRQRLGDGLNFIVTDQFCAMKDLLKSTELKAGWLPYTSNAWQFIPRLSQCFGSYDMGIEGLLKEMMYSNESPIRREALRALKGRLYSHDFSQLLKASAQWPQRDRLDMSYSIGLKAPTEMLPPIVETCLAKAATGDNAESRDGYRWYCLNQFEQLIDNPLKCHLVARSFETQSVTGLDWNCLTRFNHEIHLGSCLEAADRNADIESSDNVRWYCWSKLSEQKQLSRSECLALASSMKIQGNRFKANWNCMNRIAN
;
A
#
# COMPACT_ATOMS: atom_id res chain seq x y z
N MET A 1 82.28 22.78 -42.27
CA MET A 1 82.46 21.41 -41.74
C MET A 1 82.18 21.41 -40.24
N LYS A 2 81.01 20.96 -39.78
CA LYS A 2 80.77 20.61 -38.36
C LYS A 2 79.61 19.60 -38.24
N LEU A 3 79.86 18.62 -37.37
CA LEU A 3 79.12 17.42 -36.96
C LEU A 3 77.77 17.69 -36.26
N LYS A 4 76.85 16.71 -36.26
CA LYS A 4 75.89 16.32 -35.16
C LYS A 4 74.97 15.18 -35.65
N ALA A 5 75.22 13.92 -35.30
CA ALA A 5 74.76 13.21 -34.09
C ALA A 5 73.23 13.00 -34.04
N LEU A 6 72.77 11.81 -34.43
CA LEU A 6 71.37 11.34 -34.34
C LEU A 6 71.22 10.42 -33.11
N PHE A 7 70.30 10.76 -32.21
CA PHE A 7 70.05 10.09 -30.94
C PHE A 7 68.86 9.13 -31.10
N CYS A 8 69.04 7.84 -30.84
CA CYS A 8 67.96 6.86 -30.73
C CYS A 8 67.31 6.96 -29.34
N LEU A 9 66.06 7.43 -29.27
CA LEU A 9 65.26 7.47 -28.05
C LEU A 9 64.31 6.27 -28.02
N GLY A 10 64.60 5.28 -27.19
CA GLY A 10 63.70 4.16 -26.90
C GLY A 10 62.59 4.59 -25.94
N LEU A 11 61.34 4.49 -26.38
CA LEU A 11 60.15 4.74 -25.56
C LEU A 11 59.74 3.43 -24.86
N LEU A 12 60.05 3.32 -23.57
CA LEU A 12 59.63 2.20 -22.71
C LEU A 12 58.24 2.53 -22.15
N VAL A 13 57.18 1.96 -22.74
CA VAL A 13 55.81 2.08 -22.23
C VAL A 13 55.66 1.13 -21.04
N MET A 14 55.73 1.67 -19.81
CA MET A 14 55.35 0.94 -18.61
C MET A 14 53.83 0.76 -18.59
N PHE A 15 53.37 -0.44 -18.95
CA PHE A 15 52.00 -0.88 -18.66
C PHE A 15 51.89 -1.10 -17.14
N GLY A 16 51.43 -0.07 -16.42
CA GLY A 16 50.97 -0.23 -15.05
C GLY A 16 49.73 -1.13 -15.07
N SER A 17 49.90 -2.39 -14.68
CA SER A 17 48.77 -3.26 -14.39
C SER A 17 47.92 -2.59 -13.31
N PRO A 18 46.63 -2.29 -13.54
CA PRO A 18 45.78 -1.81 -12.48
C PRO A 18 45.81 -2.86 -11.37
N SER A 19 46.22 -2.44 -10.17
CA SER A 19 46.08 -3.25 -8.98
C SER A 19 44.59 -3.57 -8.86
N VAL A 20 44.21 -4.81 -9.17
CA VAL A 20 42.86 -5.32 -8.96
C VAL A 20 42.71 -5.44 -7.45
N GLU A 21 42.34 -4.33 -6.82
CA GLU A 21 41.91 -4.32 -5.42
C GLU A 21 40.70 -5.25 -5.34
N ALA A 22 40.81 -6.30 -4.53
CA ALA A 22 39.76 -7.31 -4.44
C ALA A 22 38.47 -6.64 -3.98
N ALA A 23 37.44 -6.70 -4.82
CA ALA A 23 36.17 -6.04 -4.53
C ALA A 23 35.60 -6.56 -3.20
N THR A 24 35.40 -5.65 -2.24
CA THR A 24 34.86 -5.94 -0.91
C THR A 24 33.55 -6.70 -1.01
N LYS A 25 33.43 -7.81 -0.28
CA LYS A 25 32.22 -8.64 -0.27
C LYS A 25 31.13 -7.99 0.56
N ARG A 26 29.88 -8.08 0.10
CA ARG A 26 28.76 -7.41 0.75
C ARG A 26 27.60 -8.35 1.05
N ILE A 27 27.19 -8.36 2.32
CA ILE A 27 25.90 -8.91 2.76
C ILE A 27 24.94 -7.75 2.97
N CYS A 28 23.93 -7.66 2.13
CA CYS A 28 22.86 -6.69 2.30
C CYS A 28 21.73 -7.26 3.15
N THR A 29 21.11 -6.40 3.94
CA THR A 29 20.00 -6.76 4.84
C THR A 29 18.86 -5.78 4.66
N MET A 30 17.63 -6.28 4.69
CA MET A 30 16.39 -5.51 4.77
C MET A 30 15.66 -5.95 6.04
N THR A 31 15.92 -5.27 7.16
CA THR A 31 15.30 -5.61 8.45
C THR A 31 13.99 -4.86 8.64
N LEU A 32 12.88 -5.47 8.23
CA LEU A 32 11.55 -4.89 8.28
C LEU A 32 10.85 -5.16 9.63
N ASN A 33 11.23 -6.21 10.35
CA ASN A 33 10.63 -6.49 11.67
C ASN A 33 11.66 -6.59 12.80
N SER A 34 12.70 -7.39 12.63
CA SER A 34 13.75 -7.56 13.63
C SER A 34 15.14 -7.48 13.00
N ALA A 35 16.10 -7.03 13.79
CA ALA A 35 17.52 -7.05 13.45
C ALA A 35 18.24 -8.35 13.84
N ASP A 36 17.54 -9.32 14.44
CA ASP A 36 18.15 -10.53 15.02
C ASP A 36 18.99 -11.31 13.99
N GLU A 37 18.46 -11.60 12.79
CA GLU A 37 19.21 -12.35 11.78
C GLU A 37 20.37 -11.55 11.18
N LYS A 38 20.19 -10.23 11.02
CA LYS A 38 21.28 -9.32 10.62
C LYS A 38 22.41 -9.35 11.64
N GLU A 39 22.08 -9.33 12.93
CA GLU A 39 23.05 -9.41 14.02
C GLU A 39 23.82 -10.74 13.99
N ALA A 40 23.12 -11.85 13.77
CA ALA A 40 23.74 -13.15 13.63
C ALA A 40 24.75 -13.19 12.47
N LEU A 41 24.41 -12.62 11.30
CA LEU A 41 25.33 -12.53 10.16
C LEU A 41 26.51 -11.61 10.44
N ARG A 42 26.27 -10.46 11.10
CA ARG A 42 27.34 -9.52 11.45
C ARG A 42 28.36 -10.14 12.39
N GLN A 43 27.90 -10.87 13.40
CA GLN A 43 28.80 -11.55 14.35
C GLN A 43 29.62 -12.67 13.72
N LEU A 44 29.14 -13.28 12.62
CA LEU A 44 29.85 -14.36 11.93
C LEU A 44 30.83 -13.83 10.89
N TYR A 45 30.45 -12.78 10.16
CA TYR A 45 31.11 -12.44 8.90
C TYR A 45 31.65 -11.02 8.82
N ALA A 46 31.22 -10.07 9.66
CA ALA A 46 31.72 -8.71 9.55
C ALA A 46 33.24 -8.67 9.82
N SER A 47 33.98 -8.18 8.83
CA SER A 47 35.44 -8.05 8.85
C SER A 47 35.87 -6.93 7.90
N GLU A 48 37.17 -6.71 7.75
CA GLU A 48 37.70 -5.74 6.78
C GLU A 48 37.30 -6.10 5.32
N ASP A 49 37.20 -7.40 5.01
CA ASP A 49 36.88 -7.89 3.66
C ASP A 49 35.37 -8.06 3.39
N VAL A 50 34.55 -7.98 4.44
CA VAL A 50 33.11 -8.27 4.38
C VAL A 50 32.29 -7.20 5.09
N VAL A 51 31.50 -6.47 4.32
CA VAL A 51 30.65 -5.39 4.82
C VAL A 51 29.20 -5.88 4.94
N ILE A 52 28.59 -5.65 6.11
CA ILE A 52 27.15 -5.82 6.31
C ILE A 52 26.46 -4.48 6.07
N THR A 53 25.58 -4.38 5.08
CA THR A 53 24.84 -3.14 4.78
C THR A 53 23.36 -3.31 5.06
N GLU A 54 22.81 -2.43 5.89
CA GLU A 54 21.35 -2.31 6.06
C GLU A 54 20.81 -1.39 4.97
N LEU A 55 19.81 -1.87 4.22
CA LEU A 55 19.15 -1.12 3.15
C LEU A 55 17.94 -0.33 3.68
N VAL A 56 17.29 -0.81 4.76
CA VAL A 56 16.17 -0.10 5.37
C VAL A 56 16.71 1.01 6.29
N PRO A 57 16.37 2.29 6.05
CA PRO A 57 16.83 3.38 6.90
C PRO A 57 16.38 3.19 8.35
N ALA A 58 17.26 3.51 9.30
CA ALA A 58 16.96 3.37 10.74
C ALA A 58 15.71 4.16 11.18
N GLU A 59 15.40 5.25 10.49
CA GLU A 59 14.22 6.07 10.79
C GLU A 59 12.91 5.47 10.24
N GLY A 60 12.96 4.45 9.38
CA GLY A 60 11.81 3.61 8.97
C GLY A 60 10.69 4.31 8.19
N LYS A 61 10.80 5.61 7.91
CA LYS A 61 9.68 6.44 7.41
C LYS A 61 9.68 6.71 5.92
N ASN A 62 10.83 6.67 5.26
CA ASN A 62 10.91 7.07 3.85
C ASN A 62 10.24 6.00 2.96
N PRO A 63 9.09 6.28 2.32
CA PRO A 63 8.41 5.32 1.46
C PRO A 63 9.20 4.98 0.19
N ARG A 64 10.19 5.80 -0.16
CA ARG A 64 11.11 5.60 -1.30
C ARG A 64 12.42 4.92 -0.92
N TRP A 65 12.50 4.33 0.27
CA TRP A 65 13.75 3.74 0.77
C TRP A 65 14.36 2.72 -0.20
N LEU A 66 13.55 1.86 -0.81
CA LEU A 66 14.04 0.84 -1.74
C LEU A 66 14.56 1.48 -3.02
N GLN A 67 13.83 2.45 -3.57
CA GLN A 67 14.29 3.23 -4.72
C GLN A 67 15.64 3.89 -4.43
N ASN A 68 15.78 4.56 -3.29
CA ASN A 68 17.03 5.20 -2.88
C ASN A 68 18.17 4.18 -2.74
N ALA A 69 17.88 2.99 -2.21
CA ALA A 69 18.85 1.90 -2.13
C ALA A 69 19.31 1.44 -3.52
N CYS A 70 18.39 1.31 -4.48
CA CYS A 70 18.72 0.98 -5.87
C CYS A 70 19.56 2.07 -6.54
N GLU A 71 19.17 3.34 -6.38
CA GLU A 71 19.86 4.51 -6.94
C GLU A 71 21.26 4.73 -6.35
N SER A 72 21.53 4.23 -5.14
CA SER A 72 22.87 4.27 -4.53
C SER A 72 23.92 3.42 -5.27
N GLY A 73 23.51 2.58 -6.22
CA GLY A 73 24.41 1.70 -6.97
C GLY A 73 24.97 0.53 -6.14
N ILE A 74 24.38 0.26 -4.96
CA ILE A 74 24.85 -0.81 -4.10
C ILE A 74 24.74 -2.18 -4.77
N GLN A 75 25.77 -3.00 -4.58
CA GLN A 75 25.82 -4.38 -5.07
C GLN A 75 25.94 -5.33 -3.90
N CYS A 76 25.07 -6.33 -3.86
CA CYS A 76 24.96 -7.32 -2.81
C CYS A 76 25.41 -8.68 -3.33
N ASP A 77 26.34 -9.35 -2.63
CA ASP A 77 26.71 -10.74 -2.92
C ASP A 77 25.75 -11.72 -2.22
N VAL A 78 25.22 -11.34 -1.05
CA VAL A 78 24.19 -12.06 -0.31
C VAL A 78 23.13 -11.06 0.14
N LEU A 79 21.86 -11.44 0.07
CA LEU A 79 20.74 -10.61 0.55
C LEU A 79 19.96 -11.36 1.63
N LEU A 80 19.60 -10.67 2.70
CA LEU A 80 18.66 -11.16 3.71
C LEU A 80 17.50 -10.17 3.86
N ILE A 81 16.28 -10.67 3.76
CA ILE A 81 15.04 -9.92 3.98
C ILE A 81 14.36 -10.54 5.20
N SER A 82 14.22 -9.78 6.29
CA SER A 82 13.61 -10.25 7.54
C SER A 82 12.34 -9.46 7.87
N GLY A 83 11.22 -10.17 7.96
CA GLY A 83 9.92 -9.57 8.23
C GLY A 83 8.80 -10.61 8.29
N HIS A 84 7.67 -10.24 8.87
CA HIS A 84 6.44 -11.01 8.63
C HIS A 84 6.10 -10.93 7.15
N PHE A 85 5.61 -12.02 6.57
CA PHE A 85 5.24 -12.05 5.15
C PHE A 85 3.87 -12.67 4.93
N GLY A 86 3.08 -11.98 4.12
CA GLY A 86 1.79 -12.41 3.63
C GLY A 86 1.49 -11.70 2.31
N GLY A 87 2.37 -11.84 1.32
CA GLY A 87 2.32 -11.09 0.04
C GLY A 87 3.00 -9.71 0.09
N VAL A 88 3.18 -9.16 1.29
CA VAL A 88 3.99 -7.98 1.60
C VAL A 88 4.85 -8.33 2.81
N PHE A 89 6.10 -7.89 2.84
CA PHE A 89 6.88 -7.95 4.07
C PHE A 89 6.59 -6.73 4.95
N PHE A 90 6.44 -6.97 6.25
CA PHE A 90 6.12 -5.94 7.25
C PHE A 90 6.66 -6.31 8.64
N GLY A 91 6.63 -5.37 9.57
CA GLY A 91 6.97 -5.57 10.97
C GLY A 91 6.04 -4.84 11.94
N GLU A 92 6.39 -4.88 13.22
CA GLU A 92 5.70 -4.10 14.26
C GLU A 92 6.19 -2.65 14.31
N GLY A 93 5.39 -1.76 14.93
CA GLY A 93 5.84 -0.40 15.22
C GLY A 93 6.04 0.46 13.98
N ASN A 94 7.15 1.18 13.85
CA ASN A 94 7.43 2.13 12.75
C ASN A 94 8.13 1.47 11.54
N SER A 95 8.01 0.15 11.38
CA SER A 95 8.64 -0.54 10.26
C SER A 95 8.09 -0.12 8.90
N THR A 96 8.97 0.03 7.91
CA THR A 96 8.56 0.13 6.51
C THR A 96 8.04 -1.22 5.98
N THR A 97 7.42 -1.21 4.82
CA THR A 97 6.94 -2.41 4.12
C THR A 97 7.69 -2.63 2.81
N LEU A 98 7.69 -3.86 2.33
CA LEU A 98 8.21 -4.24 1.02
C LEU A 98 7.18 -5.10 0.28
N ASP A 99 6.54 -4.55 -0.75
CA ASP A 99 5.55 -5.27 -1.55
C ASP A 99 6.23 -6.20 -2.55
N LEU A 100 5.74 -7.44 -2.67
CA LEU A 100 6.23 -8.39 -3.67
C LEU A 100 6.13 -7.83 -5.09
N LYS A 101 5.07 -7.09 -5.40
CA LYS A 101 4.90 -6.45 -6.71
C LYS A 101 5.97 -5.42 -7.01
N GLU A 102 6.40 -4.68 -5.99
CA GLU A 102 7.47 -3.70 -6.14
C GLU A 102 8.79 -4.39 -6.49
N ILE A 103 9.09 -5.51 -5.82
CA ILE A 103 10.27 -6.34 -6.14
C ILE A 103 10.18 -6.85 -7.59
N GLU A 104 9.03 -7.37 -8.01
CA GLU A 104 8.83 -7.85 -9.39
C GLU A 104 9.01 -6.75 -10.43
N ARG A 105 8.38 -5.58 -10.21
CA ARG A 105 8.50 -4.43 -11.10
C ARG A 105 9.95 -3.97 -11.24
N LEU A 106 10.67 -3.80 -10.12
CA LEU A 106 12.08 -3.40 -10.13
C LEU A 106 12.99 -4.47 -10.78
N SER A 107 12.61 -5.74 -10.70
CA SER A 107 13.29 -6.83 -11.41
C SER A 107 13.04 -6.78 -12.91
N CYS A 108 11.84 -6.42 -13.35
CA CYS A 108 11.49 -6.27 -14.77
C CYS A 108 12.16 -5.06 -15.41
N GLU A 109 12.13 -3.90 -14.75
CA GLU A 109 12.78 -2.67 -15.21
C GLU A 109 14.31 -2.77 -15.17
N ASN A 110 14.84 -3.79 -14.49
CA ASN A 110 16.26 -3.92 -14.21
C ASN A 110 16.85 -2.65 -13.59
N SER A 111 16.05 -1.94 -12.78
CA SER A 111 16.42 -0.69 -12.11
C SER A 111 17.15 -0.92 -10.79
N CYS A 112 17.17 -2.17 -10.31
CA CYS A 112 17.82 -2.56 -9.06
C CYS A 112 18.71 -3.82 -9.17
N PRO A 113 19.58 -3.96 -10.20
CA PRO A 113 20.28 -5.20 -10.48
C PRO A 113 21.23 -5.60 -9.35
N GLY A 114 21.88 -4.63 -8.71
CA GLY A 114 22.80 -4.85 -7.61
C GLY A 114 22.18 -5.51 -6.38
N ILE A 115 20.87 -5.34 -6.17
CA ILE A 115 20.13 -5.92 -5.05
C ILE A 115 19.33 -7.16 -5.50
N LEU A 116 18.75 -7.17 -6.70
CA LEU A 116 17.80 -8.22 -7.12
C LEU A 116 18.39 -9.28 -8.06
N SER A 117 19.49 -8.99 -8.75
CA SER A 117 20.09 -9.91 -9.74
C SER A 117 21.51 -10.35 -9.42
N LYS A 118 22.26 -9.57 -8.62
CA LYS A 118 23.64 -9.89 -8.25
C LYS A 118 23.80 -10.85 -7.07
N PRO A 119 22.91 -10.92 -6.06
CA PRO A 119 23.10 -11.85 -4.96
C PRO A 119 23.21 -13.29 -5.44
N LYS A 120 24.11 -14.06 -4.83
CA LYS A 120 24.22 -15.50 -5.05
C LYS A 120 23.18 -16.25 -4.22
N ASP A 121 22.95 -15.80 -3.00
CA ASP A 121 22.01 -16.37 -2.05
C ASP A 121 21.08 -15.27 -1.51
N VAL A 122 19.77 -15.56 -1.45
CA VAL A 122 18.76 -14.68 -0.85
C VAL A 122 18.03 -15.41 0.27
N PHE A 123 18.05 -14.85 1.48
CA PHE A 123 17.33 -15.35 2.65
C PHE A 123 16.04 -14.56 2.87
N LEU A 124 14.90 -15.18 2.59
CA LEU A 124 13.55 -14.64 2.75
C LEU A 124 12.96 -15.10 4.10
N MET A 125 13.37 -14.41 5.17
CA MET A 125 13.04 -14.73 6.56
C MET A 125 11.64 -14.22 6.92
N GLY A 126 10.62 -14.93 6.44
CA GLY A 126 9.21 -14.69 6.73
C GLY A 126 8.34 -15.91 6.43
N CYS A 127 7.17 -16.00 7.04
CA CYS A 127 6.21 -17.08 6.74
C CYS A 127 5.82 -17.07 5.24
N ASN A 128 5.56 -18.23 4.64
CA ASN A 128 5.04 -18.38 3.27
C ASN A 128 5.90 -17.80 2.13
N THR A 129 7.13 -17.35 2.39
CA THR A 129 8.01 -16.75 1.36
C THR A 129 8.36 -17.71 0.23
N LEU A 130 8.39 -19.01 0.47
CA LEU A 130 8.59 -20.05 -0.56
C LEU A 130 7.40 -21.01 -0.64
N SER A 131 6.21 -20.49 -0.34
CA SER A 131 4.98 -21.26 -0.41
C SER A 131 4.62 -21.65 -1.85
N SER A 132 4.21 -22.90 -2.05
CA SER A 132 3.71 -23.42 -3.33
C SER A 132 2.21 -23.09 -3.49
N LYS A 133 1.48 -23.78 -4.38
CA LYS A 133 0.00 -23.78 -4.36
C LYS A 133 -0.59 -24.87 -3.48
N THR A 134 0.24 -25.76 -2.92
CA THR A 134 -0.22 -26.84 -2.04
C THR A 134 -0.75 -26.23 -0.75
N PRO A 135 -2.06 -26.37 -0.45
CA PRO A 135 -2.64 -25.86 0.79
C PRO A 135 -1.91 -26.42 2.01
N ASP A 136 -1.86 -25.64 3.08
CA ASP A 136 -1.64 -26.22 4.40
C ASP A 136 -2.99 -26.65 5.02
N LYS A 137 -3.04 -26.81 6.34
CA LYS A 137 -4.23 -27.31 7.05
C LYS A 137 -5.40 -26.30 7.11
N ARG A 138 -5.19 -25.05 6.67
CA ARG A 138 -6.18 -23.97 6.81
C ARG A 138 -7.06 -23.81 5.58
N SER A 139 -8.30 -23.38 5.77
CA SER A 139 -9.13 -22.84 4.69
C SER A 139 -8.69 -21.43 4.27
N ILE A 140 -9.24 -20.95 3.15
CA ILE A 140 -9.04 -19.56 2.69
C ILE A 140 -9.54 -18.58 3.75
N GLU A 141 -10.73 -18.80 4.27
CA GLU A 141 -11.38 -17.96 5.27
C GLU A 141 -10.57 -17.93 6.58
N GLU A 142 -10.13 -19.09 7.05
CA GLU A 142 -9.27 -19.18 8.24
C GLU A 142 -7.97 -18.39 8.06
N TYR A 143 -7.37 -18.45 6.87
CA TYR A 143 -6.15 -17.71 6.59
C TYR A 143 -6.39 -16.20 6.46
N VAL A 144 -7.52 -15.78 5.87
CA VAL A 144 -7.93 -14.36 5.84
C VAL A 144 -8.07 -13.80 7.25
N GLU A 145 -8.72 -14.53 8.16
CA GLU A 145 -8.86 -14.08 9.55
C GLU A 145 -7.50 -13.97 10.27
N VAL A 146 -6.58 -14.91 10.02
CA VAL A 146 -5.20 -14.83 10.54
C VAL A 146 -4.52 -13.55 10.04
N LEU A 147 -4.62 -13.22 8.76
CA LEU A 147 -4.01 -12.02 8.20
C LEU A 147 -4.63 -10.74 8.79
N ILE A 148 -5.97 -10.68 8.89
CA ILE A 148 -6.66 -9.52 9.45
C ILE A 148 -6.28 -9.28 10.91
N LYS A 149 -6.16 -10.36 11.71
CA LYS A 149 -5.68 -10.27 13.09
C LYS A 149 -4.26 -9.70 13.17
N ASN A 150 -3.44 -9.96 12.14
CA ASN A 150 -2.11 -9.38 11.96
C ASN A 150 -2.12 -8.00 11.30
N GLY A 151 -3.29 -7.36 11.16
CA GLY A 151 -3.43 -5.97 10.70
C GLY A 151 -3.58 -5.79 9.20
N PHE A 152 -3.70 -6.88 8.44
CA PHE A 152 -3.96 -6.77 7.00
C PHE A 152 -5.30 -6.09 6.73
N PRO A 153 -5.35 -5.09 5.83
CA PRO A 153 -6.60 -4.72 5.19
C PRO A 153 -7.27 -5.96 4.60
N ARG A 154 -8.59 -6.08 4.76
CA ARG A 154 -9.30 -7.31 4.37
C ARG A 154 -9.15 -7.62 2.89
N ASP A 155 -9.22 -6.62 2.02
CA ASP A 155 -9.08 -6.82 0.57
C ASP A 155 -7.72 -7.42 0.20
N LEU A 156 -6.65 -6.98 0.87
CA LEU A 156 -5.33 -7.55 0.70
C LEU A 156 -5.22 -8.95 1.30
N ALA A 157 -5.80 -9.19 2.49
CA ALA A 157 -5.84 -10.51 3.10
C ALA A 157 -6.55 -11.54 2.19
N GLU A 158 -7.70 -11.17 1.63
CA GLU A 158 -8.47 -12.00 0.69
C GLU A 158 -7.68 -12.28 -0.59
N ARG A 159 -7.03 -11.26 -1.17
CA ARG A 159 -6.17 -11.44 -2.35
C ARG A 159 -5.00 -12.38 -2.07
N VAL A 160 -4.32 -12.22 -0.93
CA VAL A 160 -3.18 -13.06 -0.55
C VAL A 160 -3.63 -14.49 -0.30
N ALA A 161 -4.76 -14.69 0.37
CA ALA A 161 -5.33 -16.01 0.59
C ALA A 161 -5.75 -16.67 -0.74
N PHE A 162 -6.40 -15.92 -1.63
CA PHE A 162 -6.75 -16.41 -2.96
C PHE A 162 -5.51 -16.79 -3.77
N SER A 163 -4.47 -15.95 -3.79
CA SER A 163 -3.21 -16.28 -4.44
C SER A 163 -2.55 -17.51 -3.81
N ARG A 164 -2.64 -17.71 -2.50
CA ARG A 164 -2.01 -18.88 -1.85
C ARG A 164 -2.73 -20.20 -2.11
N TYR A 165 -4.06 -20.21 -2.02
CA TYR A 165 -4.87 -21.43 -1.91
C TYR A 165 -5.74 -21.74 -3.13
N SER A 166 -5.91 -20.79 -4.05
CA SER A 166 -6.63 -21.07 -5.29
C SER A 166 -5.74 -21.75 -6.32
N GLU A 167 -6.38 -22.39 -7.31
CA GLU A 167 -5.70 -22.95 -8.48
C GLU A 167 -5.29 -21.87 -9.51
N TYR A 168 -5.55 -20.60 -9.23
CA TYR A 168 -5.28 -19.48 -10.12
C TYR A 168 -3.94 -18.81 -9.77
N GLY A 169 -3.26 -18.30 -10.79
CA GLY A 169 -2.04 -17.52 -10.59
C GLY A 169 -0.81 -18.37 -10.27
N MET A 170 0.31 -17.69 -10.03
CA MET A 170 1.57 -18.31 -9.65
C MET A 170 1.66 -18.54 -8.14
N SER A 171 2.44 -19.52 -7.71
CA SER A 171 2.80 -19.62 -6.29
C SER A 171 3.78 -18.51 -5.89
N ILE A 172 3.78 -18.12 -4.62
CA ILE A 172 4.72 -17.10 -4.11
C ILE A 172 6.18 -17.52 -4.37
N SER A 173 6.50 -18.81 -4.21
CA SER A 173 7.83 -19.37 -4.53
C SER A 173 8.24 -19.08 -5.98
N GLN A 174 7.32 -19.25 -6.93
CA GLN A 174 7.57 -18.98 -8.35
C GLN A 174 7.72 -17.48 -8.63
N ILE A 175 6.93 -16.64 -7.95
CA ILE A 175 7.01 -15.19 -8.08
C ILE A 175 8.38 -14.68 -7.61
N PHE A 176 8.83 -15.07 -6.42
CA PHE A 176 10.18 -14.73 -5.96
C PHE A 176 11.27 -15.31 -6.88
N SER A 177 11.09 -16.53 -7.37
CA SER A 177 12.04 -17.14 -8.31
C SER A 177 12.14 -16.37 -9.63
N SER A 178 11.03 -15.79 -10.10
CA SER A 178 11.01 -14.88 -11.24
C SER A 178 11.71 -13.55 -10.92
N ALA A 179 11.40 -12.95 -9.77
CA ALA A 179 11.98 -11.68 -9.35
C ALA A 179 13.51 -11.78 -9.10
N PHE A 180 13.97 -12.91 -8.59
CA PHE A 180 15.38 -13.20 -8.29
C PHE A 180 15.97 -14.25 -9.26
N ASN A 181 15.65 -14.15 -10.55
CA ASN A 181 15.97 -15.18 -11.56
C ASN A 181 17.46 -15.49 -11.75
N ASN A 182 18.36 -14.58 -11.38
CA ASN A 182 19.81 -14.74 -11.51
C ASN A 182 20.50 -15.30 -10.24
N VAL A 183 19.74 -15.44 -9.15
CA VAL A 183 20.23 -15.93 -7.86
C VAL A 183 20.41 -17.46 -7.94
N GLU A 184 21.41 -18.01 -7.25
CA GLU A 184 21.61 -19.47 -7.21
C GLU A 184 20.61 -20.16 -6.28
N ARG A 185 20.33 -19.57 -5.11
CA ARG A 185 19.45 -20.15 -4.09
C ARG A 185 18.58 -19.10 -3.39
N LEU A 186 17.30 -19.43 -3.24
CA LEU A 186 16.41 -18.76 -2.30
C LEU A 186 16.20 -19.66 -1.09
N HIS A 187 16.32 -19.07 0.09
CA HIS A 187 16.08 -19.70 1.37
C HIS A 187 14.82 -19.08 1.98
N GLY A 188 13.89 -19.88 2.50
CA GLY A 188 12.64 -19.34 3.04
C GLY A 188 11.73 -20.43 3.58
N PHE A 189 10.43 -20.14 3.66
CA PHE A 189 9.48 -21.00 4.37
C PHE A 189 8.23 -21.27 3.52
N THR A 190 7.76 -22.53 3.48
CA THR A 190 6.57 -22.92 2.70
C THR A 190 5.25 -22.64 3.42
N SER A 191 5.29 -22.50 4.75
CA SER A 191 4.16 -22.16 5.61
C SER A 191 4.65 -21.29 6.78
N THR A 192 4.84 -21.82 7.98
CA THR A 192 5.32 -21.06 9.15
C THR A 192 6.84 -20.91 9.19
N GLY A 193 7.32 -19.68 9.34
CA GLY A 193 8.69 -19.34 9.70
C GLY A 193 8.82 -18.98 11.20
N PRO A 194 9.96 -19.27 11.85
CA PRO A 194 10.20 -18.90 13.23
C PRO A 194 10.39 -17.38 13.40
N LEU A 195 10.11 -16.85 14.60
CA LEU A 195 10.42 -15.47 14.96
C LEU A 195 11.94 -15.23 14.95
N GLY A 196 12.38 -13.99 14.73
CA GLY A 196 13.81 -13.65 14.63
C GLY A 196 14.66 -14.11 15.81
N LYS A 197 14.15 -13.96 17.04
CA LYS A 197 14.81 -14.46 18.28
C LYS A 197 15.08 -15.97 18.27
N VAL A 198 14.31 -16.74 17.49
CA VAL A 198 14.49 -18.19 17.31
C VAL A 198 15.27 -18.49 16.03
N ALA A 199 14.97 -17.78 14.95
CA ALA A 199 15.60 -17.96 13.65
C ALA A 199 17.09 -17.61 13.66
N ALA A 200 17.47 -16.51 14.30
CA ALA A 200 18.84 -15.99 14.31
C ALA A 200 19.85 -16.94 14.99
N PRO A 201 19.58 -17.53 16.17
CA PRO A 201 20.45 -18.56 16.74
C PRO A 201 20.61 -19.79 15.84
N LEU A 202 19.53 -20.24 15.18
CA LEU A 202 19.57 -21.39 14.26
C LEU A 202 20.40 -21.06 13.01
N LEU A 203 20.20 -19.89 12.42
CA LEU A 203 20.99 -19.38 11.30
C LEU A 203 22.46 -19.28 11.68
N LYS A 204 22.77 -18.68 12.84
CA LYS A 204 24.14 -18.58 13.36
C LYS A 204 24.79 -19.95 13.51
N LYS A 205 24.09 -20.92 14.09
CA LYS A 205 24.58 -22.30 14.27
C LYS A 205 24.80 -23.01 12.94
N ALA A 206 23.91 -22.80 11.96
CA ALA A 206 24.04 -23.38 10.63
C ALA A 206 25.28 -22.86 9.92
N LEU A 207 25.48 -21.54 9.97
CA LEU A 207 26.51 -20.82 9.23
C LEU A 207 27.87 -20.78 9.92
N ARG A 208 27.96 -21.12 11.22
CA ARG A 208 29.19 -21.03 12.02
C ARG A 208 30.44 -21.66 11.37
N ASP A 209 30.27 -22.77 10.67
CA ASP A 209 31.40 -23.51 10.06
C ASP A 209 31.59 -23.17 8.57
N THR A 210 30.77 -22.24 8.04
CA THR A 210 30.91 -21.72 6.67
C THR A 210 31.85 -20.51 6.72
N SER A 211 33.03 -20.61 6.12
CA SER A 211 33.93 -19.45 6.00
C SER A 211 33.31 -18.37 5.10
N ALA A 212 33.69 -17.10 5.28
CA ALA A 212 33.26 -16.01 4.39
C ALA A 212 33.55 -16.34 2.90
N GLN A 213 34.76 -16.82 2.61
CA GLN A 213 35.12 -17.23 1.25
C GLN A 213 34.21 -18.32 0.72
N THR A 214 33.84 -19.32 1.53
CA THR A 214 32.90 -20.37 1.15
C THR A 214 31.49 -19.81 0.92
N LEU A 215 31.00 -18.93 1.80
CA LEU A 215 29.69 -18.30 1.68
C LEU A 215 29.54 -17.60 0.32
N PHE A 216 30.51 -16.76 -0.07
CA PHE A 216 30.43 -16.01 -1.32
C PHE A 216 30.75 -16.82 -2.58
N SER A 217 31.56 -17.89 -2.48
CA SER A 217 31.96 -18.69 -3.66
C SER A 217 31.05 -19.88 -3.92
N LYS A 218 30.63 -20.60 -2.88
CA LYS A 218 29.85 -21.86 -2.97
C LYS A 218 28.49 -21.74 -2.32
N GLY A 219 28.34 -20.90 -1.31
CA GLY A 219 27.16 -20.80 -0.46
C GLY A 219 27.26 -21.59 0.84
N PRO A 220 26.21 -21.53 1.66
CA PRO A 220 26.16 -22.22 2.95
C PRO A 220 25.92 -23.73 2.81
N ASP A 221 26.21 -24.49 3.87
CA ASP A 221 25.84 -25.90 3.97
C ASP A 221 24.30 -26.04 4.06
N THR A 222 23.70 -26.43 2.93
CA THR A 222 22.25 -26.58 2.79
C THR A 222 21.70 -27.75 3.59
N LYS A 223 22.47 -28.82 3.80
CA LYS A 223 22.04 -29.97 4.61
C LYS A 223 21.94 -29.57 6.07
N LYS A 224 22.94 -28.84 6.56
CA LYS A 224 22.97 -28.33 7.93
C LYS A 224 21.86 -27.31 8.18
N LEU A 225 21.59 -26.41 7.22
CA LEU A 225 20.45 -25.49 7.28
C LEU A 225 19.12 -26.26 7.39
N ASN A 226 18.86 -27.21 6.50
CA ASN A 226 17.64 -28.02 6.54
C ASN A 226 17.49 -28.79 7.86
N GLN A 227 18.58 -29.36 8.38
CA GLN A 227 18.57 -30.09 9.65
C GLN A 227 18.22 -29.18 10.83
N LEU A 228 18.82 -27.99 10.92
CA LEU A 228 18.59 -27.08 12.04
C LEU A 228 17.20 -26.42 12.01
N PHE A 229 16.65 -26.22 10.82
CA PHE A 229 15.30 -25.69 10.63
C PHE A 229 14.23 -26.78 10.45
N ALA A 230 14.54 -28.07 10.72
CA ALA A 230 13.61 -29.19 10.50
C ALA A 230 12.29 -29.08 11.28
N GLY A 231 12.27 -28.36 12.40
CA GLY A 231 11.05 -28.06 13.16
C GLY A 231 10.17 -26.95 12.56
N SER A 232 10.56 -26.41 11.41
CA SER A 232 9.85 -25.36 10.68
C SER A 232 9.59 -25.78 9.23
N SER A 233 8.93 -24.92 8.46
CA SER A 233 8.62 -25.19 7.05
C SER A 233 9.73 -24.77 6.08
N TYR A 234 10.99 -24.76 6.55
CA TYR A 234 12.13 -24.24 5.81
C TYR A 234 12.38 -25.01 4.52
N ARG A 235 12.70 -24.28 3.46
CA ARG A 235 12.94 -24.79 2.11
C ARG A 235 14.02 -23.98 1.43
N ILE A 236 14.77 -24.63 0.56
CA ILE A 236 15.72 -24.00 -0.35
C ILE A 236 15.28 -24.32 -1.76
N VAL A 237 15.21 -23.32 -2.63
CA VAL A 237 14.86 -23.49 -4.05
C VAL A 237 15.93 -22.85 -4.94
N SER A 238 16.14 -23.43 -6.11
CA SER A 238 16.89 -22.78 -7.19
C SER A 238 15.90 -22.00 -8.06
N PRO A 239 16.04 -20.67 -8.20
CA PRO A 239 15.17 -19.87 -9.05
C PRO A 239 15.02 -20.44 -10.44
N LYS A 240 16.12 -20.86 -11.07
CA LYS A 240 16.13 -21.40 -12.44
C LYS A 240 15.23 -22.61 -12.65
N THR A 241 15.03 -23.44 -11.61
CA THR A 241 14.20 -24.65 -11.69
C THR A 241 12.77 -24.42 -11.22
N GLU A 242 12.57 -23.48 -10.29
CA GLU A 242 11.25 -23.19 -9.72
C GLU A 242 10.48 -22.15 -10.57
N SER A 243 11.17 -21.18 -11.16
CA SER A 243 10.56 -20.11 -11.95
C SER A 243 9.84 -20.69 -13.17
N ASP A 244 8.65 -20.17 -13.46
CA ASP A 244 8.07 -20.41 -14.78
C ASP A 244 8.80 -19.54 -15.82
N PRO A 245 9.33 -20.14 -16.90
CA PRO A 245 10.12 -19.43 -17.89
C PRO A 245 9.34 -18.31 -18.61
N ASN A 246 8.01 -18.41 -18.68
CA ASN A 246 7.17 -17.44 -19.36
C ASN A 246 6.66 -16.35 -18.41
N TYR A 247 6.59 -16.60 -17.10
CA TYR A 247 6.00 -15.65 -16.16
C TYR A 247 6.73 -14.32 -16.16
N LYS A 248 8.07 -14.33 -16.01
CA LYS A 248 8.86 -13.10 -16.01
C LYS A 248 8.69 -12.32 -17.30
N ALA A 249 8.91 -12.99 -18.44
CA ALA A 249 8.79 -12.37 -19.75
C ALA A 249 7.40 -11.76 -19.94
N LEU A 250 6.35 -12.48 -19.57
CA LEU A 250 4.98 -12.00 -19.67
C LEU A 250 4.73 -10.78 -18.78
N THR A 251 5.09 -10.84 -17.50
CA THR A 251 4.93 -9.74 -16.54
C THR A 251 5.70 -8.51 -17.01
N CYS A 252 6.96 -8.66 -17.41
CA CYS A 252 7.79 -7.55 -17.85
C CYS A 252 7.28 -6.96 -19.18
N ASN A 253 6.92 -7.80 -20.14
CA ASN A 253 6.33 -7.36 -21.39
C ASN A 253 5.01 -6.63 -21.15
N ALA A 254 4.16 -7.09 -20.23
CA ALA A 254 2.89 -6.41 -19.92
C ALA A 254 3.09 -4.99 -19.35
N TYR A 255 4.21 -4.73 -18.69
CA TYR A 255 4.60 -3.40 -18.19
C TYR A 255 5.34 -2.55 -19.21
N SER A 256 5.71 -3.11 -20.36
CA SER A 256 6.54 -2.42 -21.32
C SER A 256 5.79 -1.33 -22.08
N ASP A 257 6.54 -0.28 -22.44
CA ASP A 257 6.12 0.73 -23.42
C ASP A 257 6.36 0.24 -24.87
N SER A 258 6.94 -0.95 -25.05
CA SER A 258 7.20 -1.56 -26.35
C SER A 258 5.98 -2.27 -26.92
N ILE A 259 5.51 -1.81 -28.09
CA ILE A 259 4.40 -2.44 -28.83
C ILE A 259 4.68 -3.93 -29.11
N ASN A 260 5.92 -4.28 -29.46
CA ASN A 260 6.27 -5.65 -29.84
C ASN A 260 6.23 -6.60 -28.64
N GLU A 261 6.75 -6.15 -27.49
CA GLU A 261 6.72 -6.92 -26.25
C GLU A 261 5.27 -7.13 -25.79
N ASN A 262 4.45 -6.08 -25.84
CA ASN A 262 3.02 -6.16 -25.52
C ASN A 262 2.30 -7.16 -26.44
N ARG A 263 2.57 -7.12 -27.75
CA ARG A 263 1.99 -8.07 -28.72
C ARG A 263 2.37 -9.52 -28.42
N GLU A 264 3.63 -9.76 -28.07
CA GLU A 264 4.10 -11.10 -27.70
C GLU A 264 3.38 -11.61 -26.44
N ALA A 265 3.29 -10.76 -25.41
CA ALA A 265 2.57 -11.05 -24.18
C ALA A 265 1.09 -11.36 -24.43
N ILE A 266 0.42 -10.56 -25.25
CA ILE A 266 -0.99 -10.74 -25.62
C ILE A 266 -1.20 -12.03 -26.42
N HIS A 267 -0.34 -12.31 -27.40
CA HIS A 267 -0.41 -13.55 -28.18
C HIS A 267 -0.25 -14.78 -27.29
N PHE A 268 0.67 -14.72 -26.32
CA PHE A 268 0.84 -15.76 -25.31
C PHE A 268 -0.42 -15.90 -24.44
N LEU A 269 -0.91 -14.81 -23.83
CA LEU A 269 -2.09 -14.83 -22.94
C LEU A 269 -3.37 -15.29 -23.64
N SER A 270 -3.53 -15.01 -24.93
CA SER A 270 -4.73 -15.34 -25.70
C SER A 270 -4.99 -16.84 -25.85
N LYS A 271 -4.03 -17.70 -25.47
CA LYS A 271 -4.22 -19.15 -25.44
C LYS A 271 -4.94 -19.55 -24.14
N LYS A 272 -6.02 -20.33 -24.25
CA LYS A 272 -6.89 -20.75 -23.13
C LYS A 272 -6.13 -21.21 -21.87
N LEU A 273 -5.12 -22.05 -22.03
CA LEU A 273 -4.37 -22.65 -20.92
C LEU A 273 -3.58 -21.64 -20.07
N HIS A 274 -3.34 -20.43 -20.58
CA HIS A 274 -2.48 -19.44 -19.95
C HIS A 274 -3.27 -18.48 -19.04
N LEU A 275 -4.53 -18.16 -19.35
CA LEU A 275 -5.32 -17.18 -18.60
C LEU A 275 -5.50 -17.54 -17.11
N LYS A 276 -5.76 -18.81 -16.78
CA LYS A 276 -5.89 -19.26 -15.39
C LYS A 276 -4.61 -19.04 -14.57
N LYS A 277 -3.46 -19.28 -15.18
CA LYS A 277 -2.14 -19.21 -14.54
C LYS A 277 -1.57 -17.79 -14.47
N TYR A 278 -1.91 -16.93 -15.43
CA TYR A 278 -1.31 -15.61 -15.61
C TYR A 278 -2.31 -14.46 -15.45
N TYR A 279 -3.37 -14.66 -14.66
CA TYR A 279 -4.37 -13.62 -14.46
C TYR A 279 -3.83 -12.38 -13.72
N GLU A 280 -2.83 -12.53 -12.83
CA GLU A 280 -2.27 -11.39 -12.09
C GLU A 280 -1.56 -10.39 -13.01
N PRO A 281 -0.61 -10.83 -13.89
CA PRO A 281 -0.06 -9.95 -14.91
C PRO A 281 -1.13 -9.29 -15.79
N LEU A 282 -2.18 -10.02 -16.16
CA LEU A 282 -3.30 -9.47 -16.94
C LEU A 282 -4.04 -8.36 -16.20
N LEU A 283 -4.38 -8.56 -14.91
CA LEU A 283 -5.03 -7.53 -14.09
C LEU A 283 -4.15 -6.30 -13.89
N GLU A 284 -2.84 -6.49 -13.79
CA GLU A 284 -1.88 -5.39 -13.62
C GLU A 284 -1.67 -4.61 -14.91
N ALA A 285 -1.63 -5.31 -16.05
CA ALA A 285 -1.53 -4.71 -17.37
C ALA A 285 -2.70 -3.78 -17.73
N THR A 286 -3.83 -3.85 -16.99
CA THR A 286 -4.95 -2.92 -17.16
C THR A 286 -4.58 -1.46 -16.92
N GLN A 287 -3.49 -1.22 -16.19
CA GLN A 287 -2.94 0.12 -15.97
C GLN A 287 -2.09 0.62 -17.14
N ASN A 288 -1.75 -0.23 -18.12
CA ASN A 288 -1.00 0.11 -19.32
C ASN A 288 -1.98 0.34 -20.49
N PRO A 289 -2.26 1.61 -20.88
CA PRO A 289 -3.23 1.90 -21.93
C PRO A 289 -2.85 1.30 -23.29
N LEU A 290 -1.54 1.22 -23.59
CA LEU A 290 -1.03 0.64 -24.83
C LEU A 290 -1.33 -0.86 -24.88
N PHE A 291 -1.01 -1.59 -23.81
CA PHE A 291 -1.32 -3.02 -23.70
C PHE A 291 -2.83 -3.27 -23.87
N MET A 292 -3.67 -2.49 -23.20
CA MET A 292 -5.12 -2.64 -23.26
C MET A 292 -5.68 -2.39 -24.66
N SER A 293 -5.18 -1.37 -25.38
CA SER A 293 -5.58 -1.11 -26.78
C SER A 293 -5.21 -2.29 -27.68
N LEU A 294 -3.97 -2.80 -27.57
CA LEU A 294 -3.50 -3.93 -28.38
C LEU A 294 -4.28 -5.22 -28.08
N LEU A 295 -4.66 -5.44 -26.81
CA LEU A 295 -5.44 -6.60 -26.41
C LEU A 295 -6.86 -6.52 -27.00
N GLN A 296 -7.52 -5.36 -26.92
CA GLN A 296 -8.82 -5.14 -27.58
C GLN A 296 -8.76 -5.42 -29.08
N ASP A 297 -7.75 -4.91 -29.78
CA ASP A 297 -7.60 -5.13 -31.22
C ASP A 297 -7.37 -6.62 -31.55
N THR A 298 -6.61 -7.32 -30.70
CA THR A 298 -6.40 -8.77 -30.84
C THR A 298 -7.71 -9.55 -30.68
N LEU A 299 -8.53 -9.19 -29.68
CA LEU A 299 -9.82 -9.85 -29.46
C LEU A 299 -10.80 -9.58 -30.62
N ARG A 300 -10.86 -8.35 -31.14
CA ARG A 300 -11.65 -8.01 -32.33
C ARG A 300 -11.22 -8.80 -33.56
N ALA A 301 -9.91 -8.99 -33.75
CA ALA A 301 -9.36 -9.69 -34.90
C ALA A 301 -9.45 -11.23 -34.79
N SER A 302 -9.53 -11.78 -33.57
CA SER A 302 -9.48 -13.24 -33.33
C SER A 302 -10.69 -13.74 -32.53
N PRO A 303 -11.68 -14.38 -33.20
CA PRO A 303 -12.81 -15.03 -32.52
C PRO A 303 -12.38 -16.13 -31.55
N GLU A 304 -11.25 -16.80 -31.80
CA GLU A 304 -10.70 -17.80 -30.89
C GLU A 304 -10.20 -17.17 -29.60
N ALA A 305 -9.42 -16.10 -29.68
CA ALA A 305 -8.95 -15.37 -28.51
C ALA A 305 -10.12 -14.84 -27.68
N THR A 306 -11.12 -14.25 -28.33
CA THR A 306 -12.37 -13.81 -27.70
C THR A 306 -13.04 -14.94 -26.91
N ARG A 307 -13.28 -16.09 -27.53
CA ARG A 307 -13.86 -17.27 -26.83
C ARG A 307 -12.99 -17.75 -25.66
N ASN A 308 -11.67 -17.68 -25.77
CA ASN A 308 -10.78 -18.09 -24.69
C ASN A 308 -10.92 -17.16 -23.47
N PHE A 309 -10.99 -15.84 -23.69
CA PHE A 309 -11.23 -14.86 -22.62
C PHE A 309 -12.62 -14.99 -22.03
N GLU A 310 -13.68 -15.12 -22.83
CA GLU A 310 -15.04 -15.34 -22.35
C GLU A 310 -15.14 -16.59 -21.46
N ASN A 311 -14.57 -17.71 -21.90
CA ASN A 311 -14.52 -18.94 -21.10
C ASN A 311 -13.76 -18.74 -19.79
N PHE A 312 -12.60 -18.07 -19.84
CA PHE A 312 -11.84 -17.75 -18.63
C PHE A 312 -12.64 -16.91 -17.64
N PHE A 313 -13.33 -15.85 -18.11
CA PHE A 313 -14.13 -14.99 -17.25
C PHE A 313 -15.33 -15.73 -16.64
N LEU A 314 -15.96 -16.63 -17.39
CA LEU A 314 -17.01 -17.50 -16.89
C LEU A 314 -16.49 -18.46 -15.81
N GLU A 315 -15.35 -19.12 -16.06
CA GLU A 315 -14.71 -20.05 -15.11
C GLU A 315 -14.27 -19.34 -13.81
N ILE A 316 -13.56 -18.21 -13.92
CA ILE A 316 -13.06 -17.48 -12.75
C ILE A 316 -14.18 -16.77 -11.98
N GLY A 317 -15.21 -16.25 -12.68
CA GLY A 317 -16.38 -15.64 -12.06
C GLY A 317 -17.20 -16.64 -11.23
N ALA A 318 -17.18 -17.92 -11.61
CA ALA A 318 -17.82 -19.01 -10.88
C ALA A 318 -17.00 -19.51 -9.67
N ALA A 319 -15.74 -19.09 -9.52
CA ALA A 319 -14.91 -19.50 -8.39
C ALA A 319 -15.47 -18.93 -7.08
N ARG A 320 -15.93 -19.82 -6.19
CA ARG A 320 -16.55 -19.44 -4.90
C ARG A 320 -15.61 -18.61 -4.02
N SER A 321 -14.33 -18.96 -4.03
CA SER A 321 -13.29 -18.31 -3.24
C SER A 321 -12.76 -17.00 -3.82
N LEU A 322 -13.21 -16.59 -5.02
CA LEU A 322 -12.73 -15.36 -5.64
C LEU A 322 -13.21 -14.14 -4.82
N PRO A 323 -12.30 -13.29 -4.32
CA PRO A 323 -12.64 -12.10 -3.53
C PRO A 323 -13.57 -11.15 -4.29
N LEU A 324 -14.44 -10.45 -3.56
CA LEU A 324 -15.41 -9.52 -4.16
C LEU A 324 -14.72 -8.44 -5.02
N LYS A 325 -13.61 -7.87 -4.52
CA LYS A 325 -12.82 -6.88 -5.26
C LYS A 325 -12.32 -7.42 -6.59
N MET A 326 -11.83 -8.65 -6.59
CA MET A 326 -11.35 -9.29 -7.81
C MET A 326 -12.49 -9.59 -8.78
N LYS A 327 -13.66 -10.03 -8.29
CA LYS A 327 -14.87 -10.18 -9.13
C LYS A 327 -15.21 -8.86 -9.84
N MET A 328 -15.22 -7.75 -9.10
CA MET A 328 -15.48 -6.42 -9.69
C MET A 328 -14.40 -6.01 -10.70
N GLN A 329 -13.11 -6.23 -10.40
CA GLN A 329 -12.01 -5.97 -11.34
C GLN A 329 -12.14 -6.78 -12.63
N PHE A 330 -12.59 -8.03 -12.55
CA PHE A 330 -12.84 -8.84 -13.75
C PHE A 330 -14.06 -8.39 -14.55
N LEU A 331 -15.10 -7.85 -13.90
CA LEU A 331 -16.22 -7.22 -14.61
C LEU A 331 -15.78 -5.94 -15.34
N ASP A 332 -14.94 -5.14 -14.69
CA ASP A 332 -14.34 -3.95 -15.28
C ASP A 332 -13.46 -4.30 -16.49
N LEU A 333 -12.58 -5.30 -16.34
CA LEU A 333 -11.72 -5.79 -17.40
C LEU A 333 -12.55 -6.32 -18.59
N GLN A 334 -13.57 -7.14 -18.34
CA GLN A 334 -14.47 -7.64 -19.40
C GLN A 334 -15.12 -6.50 -20.19
N ALA A 335 -15.63 -5.47 -19.48
CA ALA A 335 -16.24 -4.33 -20.13
C ALA A 335 -15.22 -3.49 -20.92
N GLN A 336 -14.03 -3.26 -20.35
CA GLN A 336 -12.93 -2.60 -21.06
C GLN A 336 -12.53 -3.37 -22.32
N LEU A 337 -12.58 -4.70 -22.33
CA LEU A 337 -12.29 -5.53 -23.49
C LEU A 337 -13.43 -5.59 -24.53
N GLY A 338 -14.59 -4.99 -24.23
CA GLY A 338 -15.77 -5.06 -25.09
C GLY A 338 -16.49 -6.42 -25.06
N LEU A 339 -16.16 -7.28 -24.09
CA LEU A 339 -16.76 -8.61 -23.91
C LEU A 339 -18.02 -8.58 -23.04
N LEU A 340 -18.26 -7.48 -22.35
CA LEU A 340 -19.42 -7.30 -21.48
C LEU A 340 -20.02 -5.90 -21.69
N PRO A 341 -21.28 -5.78 -22.13
CA PRO A 341 -21.92 -4.47 -22.26
C PRO A 341 -21.95 -3.74 -20.92
N ALA A 342 -21.80 -2.41 -20.95
CA ALA A 342 -21.75 -1.59 -19.74
C ALA A 342 -23.00 -1.73 -18.86
N THR A 343 -24.17 -1.94 -19.46
CA THR A 343 -25.44 -2.19 -18.76
C THR A 343 -25.40 -3.51 -17.99
N VAL A 344 -24.98 -4.59 -18.64
CA VAL A 344 -24.86 -5.92 -18.02
C VAL A 344 -23.78 -5.91 -16.93
N LYS A 345 -22.67 -5.20 -17.15
CA LYS A 345 -21.66 -4.97 -16.10
C LYS A 345 -22.29 -4.33 -14.86
N ALA A 346 -23.02 -3.23 -15.03
CA ALA A 346 -23.65 -2.52 -13.92
C ALA A 346 -24.63 -3.43 -13.15
N GLU A 347 -25.49 -4.17 -13.87
CA GLU A 347 -26.41 -5.14 -13.27
C GLU A 347 -25.67 -6.24 -12.48
N GLN A 348 -24.57 -6.78 -13.02
CA GLN A 348 -23.77 -7.79 -12.33
C GLN A 348 -23.05 -7.23 -11.11
N GLN A 349 -22.54 -5.99 -11.18
CA GLN A 349 -21.95 -5.30 -10.03
C GLN A 349 -23.00 -5.09 -8.93
N GLU A 350 -24.19 -4.57 -9.26
CA GLU A 350 -25.29 -4.41 -8.31
C GLU A 350 -25.69 -5.74 -7.66
N ARG A 351 -25.76 -6.82 -8.45
CA ARG A 351 -26.07 -8.16 -7.93
C ARG A 351 -25.02 -8.63 -6.91
N LEU A 352 -23.74 -8.46 -7.20
CA LEU A 352 -22.65 -8.84 -6.29
C LEU A 352 -22.67 -8.01 -5.00
N ILE A 353 -22.91 -6.70 -5.11
CA ILE A 353 -23.04 -5.79 -3.97
C ILE A 353 -24.22 -6.22 -3.09
N ARG A 354 -25.40 -6.39 -3.69
CA ARG A 354 -26.63 -6.80 -2.99
C ARG A 354 -26.47 -8.14 -2.30
N GLN A 355 -25.88 -9.13 -2.98
CA GLN A 355 -25.60 -10.44 -2.39
C GLN A 355 -24.72 -10.27 -1.15
N ARG A 356 -23.62 -9.53 -1.27
CA ARG A 356 -22.68 -9.36 -0.15
C ARG A 356 -23.30 -8.61 1.02
N LEU A 357 -24.08 -7.56 0.77
CA LEU A 357 -24.79 -6.82 1.82
C LEU A 357 -25.89 -7.68 2.47
N GLY A 358 -26.50 -8.58 1.70
CA GLY A 358 -27.49 -9.57 2.17
C GLY A 358 -26.93 -10.60 3.17
N ASP A 359 -25.62 -10.88 3.12
CA ASP A 359 -24.94 -11.74 4.10
C ASP A 359 -24.82 -11.09 5.49
N GLY A 360 -25.26 -9.83 5.63
CA GLY A 360 -25.26 -9.05 6.85
C GLY A 360 -24.26 -7.90 6.80
N LEU A 361 -24.69 -6.71 7.22
CA LEU A 361 -23.82 -5.54 7.27
C LEU A 361 -23.08 -5.50 8.62
N ASN A 362 -21.76 -5.51 8.55
CA ASN A 362 -20.88 -5.37 9.70
C ASN A 362 -19.62 -4.59 9.31
N PHE A 363 -18.71 -4.42 10.26
CA PHE A 363 -17.44 -3.74 10.02
C PHE A 363 -16.65 -4.37 8.86
N ILE A 364 -16.55 -5.70 8.82
CA ILE A 364 -15.83 -6.46 7.79
C ILE A 364 -16.35 -6.15 6.38
N VAL A 365 -17.67 -6.15 6.22
CA VAL A 365 -18.33 -5.88 4.93
C VAL A 365 -18.14 -4.42 4.53
N THR A 366 -18.26 -3.51 5.49
CA THR A 366 -18.06 -2.08 5.25
C THR A 366 -16.63 -1.78 4.78
N ASP A 367 -15.63 -2.32 5.48
CA ASP A 367 -14.21 -2.17 5.11
C ASP A 367 -13.93 -2.74 3.72
N GLN A 368 -14.49 -3.92 3.41
CA GLN A 368 -14.37 -4.53 2.08
C GLN A 368 -14.88 -3.59 0.98
N PHE A 369 -16.06 -2.96 1.14
CA PHE A 369 -16.57 -1.99 0.17
C PHE A 369 -15.70 -0.72 0.11
N CYS A 370 -15.25 -0.21 1.25
CA CYS A 370 -14.40 0.98 1.30
C CYS A 370 -13.03 0.78 0.64
N ALA A 371 -12.46 -0.42 0.73
CA ALA A 371 -11.24 -0.78 0.00
C ALA A 371 -11.44 -0.88 -1.53
N MET A 372 -12.69 -0.84 -2.00
CA MET A 372 -13.07 -0.86 -3.42
C MET A 372 -13.70 0.47 -3.88
N LYS A 373 -13.54 1.55 -3.10
CA LYS A 373 -14.21 2.84 -3.36
C LYS A 373 -14.07 3.33 -4.82
N ASP A 374 -12.89 3.16 -5.42
CA ASP A 374 -12.66 3.56 -6.82
C ASP A 374 -13.53 2.78 -7.81
N LEU A 375 -13.78 1.49 -7.55
CA LEU A 375 -14.65 0.62 -8.37
C LEU A 375 -16.13 0.94 -8.16
N LEU A 376 -16.49 1.53 -7.02
CA LEU A 376 -17.87 1.86 -6.63
C LEU A 376 -18.25 3.31 -6.95
N LYS A 377 -17.33 4.09 -7.54
CA LYS A 377 -17.52 5.53 -7.82
C LYS A 377 -18.69 5.81 -8.77
N SER A 378 -19.06 4.86 -9.63
CA SER A 378 -20.21 4.99 -10.52
C SER A 378 -21.45 4.24 -10.03
N THR A 379 -21.42 3.66 -8.83
CA THR A 379 -22.50 2.86 -8.28
C THR A 379 -23.27 3.65 -7.23
N GLU A 380 -24.59 3.64 -7.33
CA GLU A 380 -25.50 4.18 -6.33
C GLU A 380 -25.82 3.11 -5.28
N LEU A 381 -25.55 3.40 -4.00
CA LEU A 381 -26.00 2.55 -2.89
C LEU A 381 -27.52 2.72 -2.69
N LYS A 382 -28.26 1.61 -2.74
CA LYS A 382 -29.72 1.61 -2.59
C LYS A 382 -30.16 1.13 -1.22
N ALA A 383 -31.14 1.80 -0.62
CA ALA A 383 -31.67 1.41 0.70
C ALA A 383 -32.24 -0.01 0.71
N GLY A 384 -32.87 -0.42 -0.39
CA GLY A 384 -33.42 -1.77 -0.55
C GLY A 384 -32.40 -2.91 -0.59
N TRP A 385 -31.09 -2.60 -0.61
CA TRP A 385 -30.03 -3.62 -0.50
C TRP A 385 -29.60 -3.90 0.93
N LEU A 386 -29.95 -3.03 1.88
CA LEU A 386 -29.48 -3.12 3.24
C LEU A 386 -30.40 -3.98 4.10
N PRO A 387 -29.85 -4.85 4.97
CA PRO A 387 -30.66 -5.59 5.92
C PRO A 387 -31.23 -4.63 6.97
N TYR A 388 -32.53 -4.74 7.27
CA TYR A 388 -33.19 -3.96 8.30
C TYR A 388 -32.97 -4.58 9.69
N THR A 389 -31.73 -4.52 10.19
CA THR A 389 -31.38 -5.00 11.54
C THR A 389 -30.74 -3.89 12.33
N SER A 390 -31.11 -3.71 13.61
CA SER A 390 -30.58 -2.63 14.46
C SER A 390 -29.05 -2.56 14.49
N ASN A 391 -28.37 -3.72 14.45
CA ASN A 391 -26.91 -3.79 14.46
C ASN A 391 -26.24 -3.27 13.18
N ALA A 392 -26.95 -3.28 12.05
CA ALA A 392 -26.42 -2.80 10.77
C ALA A 392 -26.34 -1.26 10.70
N TRP A 393 -27.19 -0.57 11.47
CA TRP A 393 -27.40 0.88 11.34
C TRP A 393 -26.13 1.70 11.54
N GLN A 394 -25.31 1.32 12.52
CA GLN A 394 -24.04 2.01 12.82
C GLN A 394 -23.02 1.99 11.66
N PHE A 395 -23.18 1.09 10.69
CA PHE A 395 -22.26 0.94 9.56
C PHE A 395 -22.72 1.67 8.29
N ILE A 396 -24.01 2.00 8.18
CA ILE A 396 -24.61 2.65 7.00
C ILE A 396 -23.92 3.98 6.67
N PRO A 397 -23.63 4.87 7.64
CA PRO A 397 -22.93 6.12 7.35
C PRO A 397 -21.57 5.93 6.68
N ARG A 398 -20.75 5.02 7.21
CA ARG A 398 -19.43 4.75 6.66
C ARG A 398 -19.53 4.08 5.29
N LEU A 399 -20.43 3.10 5.15
CA LEU A 399 -20.68 2.41 3.88
C LEU A 399 -21.06 3.41 2.79
N SER A 400 -21.94 4.38 3.09
CA SER A 400 -22.42 5.38 2.14
C SER A 400 -21.29 6.27 1.58
N GLN A 401 -20.25 6.55 2.38
CA GLN A 401 -19.06 7.31 1.95
C GLN A 401 -18.16 6.54 0.98
N CYS A 402 -18.40 5.24 0.82
CA CYS A 402 -17.59 4.33 0.01
C CYS A 402 -18.18 4.08 -1.39
N PHE A 403 -19.39 4.59 -1.64
CA PHE A 403 -20.04 4.61 -2.96
C PHE A 403 -19.95 6.01 -3.57
N GLY A 404 -20.10 6.11 -4.89
CA GLY A 404 -20.14 7.40 -5.59
C GLY A 404 -21.38 8.22 -5.29
N SER A 405 -22.51 7.54 -5.09
CA SER A 405 -23.78 8.13 -4.70
C SER A 405 -24.60 7.14 -3.86
N TYR A 406 -25.70 7.62 -3.31
CA TYR A 406 -26.70 6.80 -2.65
C TYR A 406 -28.09 7.39 -2.91
N ASP A 407 -29.11 6.53 -2.88
CA ASP A 407 -30.49 6.87 -3.18
C ASP A 407 -31.15 7.72 -2.07
N MET A 408 -32.37 8.20 -2.32
CA MET A 408 -33.14 9.00 -1.36
C MET A 408 -33.48 8.22 -0.08
N GLY A 409 -33.56 6.89 -0.14
CA GLY A 409 -33.82 6.06 1.03
C GLY A 409 -32.63 6.07 1.98
N ILE A 410 -31.41 5.92 1.45
CA ILE A 410 -30.17 6.06 2.23
C ILE A 410 -30.04 7.48 2.75
N GLU A 411 -30.31 8.51 1.93
CA GLU A 411 -30.27 9.90 2.39
C GLU A 411 -31.22 10.14 3.57
N GLY A 412 -32.45 9.63 3.51
CA GLY A 412 -33.42 9.68 4.60
C GLY A 412 -32.89 9.04 5.88
N LEU A 413 -32.34 7.82 5.78
CA LEU A 413 -31.73 7.12 6.93
C LEU A 413 -30.56 7.92 7.53
N LEU A 414 -29.69 8.49 6.69
CA LEU A 414 -28.57 9.31 7.17
C LEU A 414 -29.07 10.59 7.88
N LYS A 415 -30.14 11.22 7.38
CA LYS A 415 -30.76 12.39 8.02
C LYS A 415 -31.42 12.06 9.35
N GLU A 416 -31.91 10.83 9.55
CA GLU A 416 -32.33 10.38 10.87
C GLU A 416 -31.11 10.15 11.78
N MET A 417 -30.07 9.48 11.26
CA MET A 417 -28.86 9.14 12.01
C MET A 417 -28.04 10.35 12.46
N MET A 418 -28.06 11.47 11.71
CA MET A 418 -27.38 12.70 12.15
C MET A 418 -27.98 13.33 13.41
N TYR A 419 -29.18 12.90 13.83
CA TYR A 419 -29.79 13.26 15.12
C TYR A 419 -29.65 12.17 16.19
N SER A 420 -28.91 11.09 15.92
CA SER A 420 -28.67 10.03 16.89
C SER A 420 -28.06 10.57 18.18
N ASN A 421 -28.45 9.98 19.32
CA ASN A 421 -27.82 10.24 20.61
C ASN A 421 -26.40 9.67 20.69
N GLU A 422 -26.07 8.71 19.83
CA GLU A 422 -24.73 8.13 19.74
C GLU A 422 -23.83 9.01 18.87
N SER A 423 -22.89 9.72 19.51
CA SER A 423 -21.97 10.63 18.82
C SER A 423 -21.24 10.02 17.61
N PRO A 424 -20.71 8.78 17.63
CA PRO A 424 -20.02 8.21 16.47
C PRO A 424 -20.95 8.06 15.24
N ILE A 425 -22.18 7.57 15.44
CA ILE A 425 -23.16 7.42 14.36
C ILE A 425 -23.50 8.79 13.77
N ARG A 426 -23.79 9.76 14.64
CA ARG A 426 -24.09 11.14 14.25
C ARG A 426 -22.98 11.76 13.42
N ARG A 427 -21.72 11.67 13.86
CA ARG A 427 -20.57 12.24 13.15
C ARG A 427 -20.33 11.59 11.79
N GLU A 428 -20.39 10.26 11.71
CA GLU A 428 -20.25 9.57 10.41
C GLU A 428 -21.40 9.91 9.45
N ALA A 429 -22.63 10.07 9.97
CA ALA A 429 -23.80 10.45 9.14
C ALA A 429 -23.64 11.86 8.57
N LEU A 430 -23.17 12.81 9.37
CA LEU A 430 -22.87 14.17 8.91
C LEU A 430 -21.79 14.18 7.82
N ARG A 431 -20.75 13.35 7.95
CA ARG A 431 -19.72 13.20 6.89
C ARG A 431 -20.29 12.60 5.62
N ALA A 432 -21.14 11.58 5.75
CA ALA A 432 -21.81 10.95 4.61
C ALA A 432 -22.73 11.93 3.86
N LEU A 433 -23.38 12.85 4.58
CA LEU A 433 -24.28 13.88 4.04
C LEU A 433 -23.56 15.14 3.51
N LYS A 434 -22.22 15.19 3.53
CA LYS A 434 -21.44 16.33 3.03
C LYS A 434 -21.86 16.67 1.59
N GLY A 435 -22.33 17.90 1.39
CA GLY A 435 -22.78 18.40 0.08
C GLY A 435 -24.21 18.00 -0.33
N ARG A 436 -24.97 17.30 0.53
CA ARG A 436 -26.36 16.88 0.27
C ARG A 436 -27.41 17.50 1.21
N LEU A 437 -26.97 18.33 2.14
CA LEU A 437 -27.87 19.04 3.05
C LEU A 437 -28.45 20.30 2.38
N TYR A 438 -29.75 20.52 2.57
CA TYR A 438 -30.43 21.72 2.12
C TYR A 438 -30.44 22.80 3.21
N SER A 439 -30.78 24.05 2.83
CA SER A 439 -30.89 25.19 3.76
C SER A 439 -31.76 24.89 5.00
N HIS A 440 -32.86 24.15 4.81
CA HIS A 440 -33.71 23.72 5.91
C HIS A 440 -32.98 22.76 6.86
N ASP A 441 -32.25 21.78 6.34
CA ASP A 441 -31.49 20.80 7.15
C ASP A 441 -30.47 21.52 8.04
N PHE A 442 -29.75 22.50 7.48
CA PHE A 442 -28.79 23.31 8.25
C PHE A 442 -29.44 24.06 9.41
N SER A 443 -30.63 24.63 9.20
CA SER A 443 -31.35 25.37 10.25
C SER A 443 -31.77 24.45 11.40
N GLN A 444 -32.17 23.21 11.11
CA GLN A 444 -32.55 22.22 12.11
C GLN A 444 -31.32 21.66 12.83
N LEU A 445 -30.25 21.38 12.10
CA LEU A 445 -28.96 20.96 12.65
C LEU A 445 -28.37 22.00 13.60
N LEU A 446 -28.42 23.29 13.26
CA LEU A 446 -27.95 24.36 14.16
C LEU A 446 -28.75 24.41 15.47
N LYS A 447 -30.07 24.20 15.41
CA LYS A 447 -30.92 24.13 16.62
C LYS A 447 -30.61 22.88 17.45
N ALA A 448 -30.54 21.72 16.80
CA ALA A 448 -30.28 20.45 17.48
C ALA A 448 -28.88 20.40 18.10
N SER A 449 -27.88 20.91 17.37
CA SER A 449 -26.48 20.89 17.78
C SER A 449 -26.17 21.79 18.98
N ALA A 450 -27.06 22.71 19.35
CA ALA A 450 -26.90 23.54 20.54
C ALA A 450 -26.72 22.72 21.83
N GLN A 451 -27.28 21.50 21.88
CA GLN A 451 -27.19 20.57 23.01
C GLN A 451 -26.09 19.51 22.85
N TRP A 452 -25.40 19.46 21.71
CA TRP A 452 -24.38 18.45 21.46
C TRP A 452 -23.05 18.78 22.16
N PRO A 453 -22.22 17.76 22.46
CA PRO A 453 -20.85 17.99 22.91
C PRO A 453 -20.09 18.92 21.96
N GLN A 454 -19.23 19.79 22.49
CA GLN A 454 -18.43 20.74 21.69
C GLN A 454 -17.72 20.06 20.52
N ARG A 455 -17.12 18.89 20.75
CA ARG A 455 -16.47 18.08 19.72
C ARG A 455 -17.39 17.76 18.54
N ASP A 456 -18.63 17.35 18.80
CA ASP A 456 -19.58 16.99 17.74
C ASP A 456 -20.02 18.22 16.96
N ARG A 457 -20.14 19.38 17.62
CA ARG A 457 -20.41 20.66 16.94
C ARG A 457 -19.26 21.07 16.03
N LEU A 458 -18.01 20.92 16.48
CA LEU A 458 -16.83 21.18 15.64
C LEU A 458 -16.80 20.21 14.46
N ASP A 459 -16.93 18.91 14.71
CA ASP A 459 -16.90 17.89 13.66
C ASP A 459 -18.04 18.09 12.63
N MET A 460 -19.23 18.52 13.08
CA MET A 460 -20.31 18.98 12.22
C MET A 460 -19.83 20.10 11.30
N SER A 461 -19.32 21.20 11.84
CA SER A 461 -18.87 22.36 11.05
C SER A 461 -17.85 21.98 9.97
N TYR A 462 -16.90 21.08 10.25
CA TYR A 462 -15.97 20.56 9.23
C TYR A 462 -16.66 19.68 8.18
N SER A 463 -17.55 18.80 8.62
CA SER A 463 -18.19 17.80 7.76
C SER A 463 -19.10 18.46 6.74
N ILE A 464 -19.88 19.46 7.15
CA ILE A 464 -20.92 20.05 6.31
C ILE A 464 -20.55 21.43 5.75
N GLY A 465 -19.33 21.89 6.03
CA GLY A 465 -18.80 23.16 5.50
C GLY A 465 -19.60 24.39 5.94
N LEU A 466 -20.35 24.28 7.05
CA LEU A 466 -21.03 25.43 7.61
C LEU A 466 -19.97 26.44 8.04
N LYS A 467 -19.94 27.58 7.33
CA LYS A 467 -19.48 28.82 7.95
C LYS A 467 -20.49 29.11 9.05
N ALA A 468 -20.20 28.72 10.30
CA ALA A 468 -21.09 29.10 11.39
C ALA A 468 -21.24 30.64 11.34
N PRO A 469 -22.46 31.21 11.39
CA PRO A 469 -22.67 32.65 11.27
C PRO A 469 -21.89 33.48 12.30
N THR A 470 -21.55 32.88 13.44
CA THR A 470 -20.79 33.48 14.54
C THR A 470 -19.26 33.30 14.41
N GLU A 471 -18.78 32.63 13.37
CA GLU A 471 -17.36 32.30 13.17
C GLU A 471 -16.79 32.87 11.87
N MET A 472 -17.39 33.94 11.34
CA MET A 472 -16.73 34.72 10.29
C MET A 472 -15.44 35.31 10.87
N LEU A 473 -14.35 35.17 10.11
CA LEU A 473 -13.11 35.84 10.45
C LEU A 473 -13.40 37.36 10.48
N PRO A 474 -12.90 38.11 11.48
CA PRO A 474 -13.11 39.55 11.52
C PRO A 474 -12.72 40.20 10.19
N PRO A 475 -13.43 41.24 9.71
CA PRO A 475 -13.19 41.83 8.38
C PRO A 475 -11.73 42.24 8.13
N ILE A 476 -11.00 42.57 9.19
CA ILE A 476 -9.57 42.86 9.15
C ILE A 476 -8.72 41.67 8.69
N VAL A 477 -9.10 40.44 9.06
CA VAL A 477 -8.48 39.20 8.63
C VAL A 477 -8.74 38.97 7.14
N GLU A 478 -10.00 39.12 6.70
CA GLU A 478 -10.36 38.99 5.27
C GLU A 478 -9.59 40.01 4.41
N THR A 479 -9.45 41.23 4.90
CA THR A 479 -8.66 42.28 4.22
C THR A 479 -7.17 41.92 4.13
N CYS A 480 -6.60 41.36 5.20
CA CYS A 480 -5.21 40.90 5.21
C CYS A 480 -5.01 39.72 4.24
N LEU A 481 -5.95 38.77 4.23
CA LEU A 481 -5.96 37.62 3.34
C LEU A 481 -6.06 38.03 1.86
N ALA A 482 -6.94 38.97 1.53
CA ALA A 482 -7.07 39.50 0.18
C ALA A 482 -5.78 40.20 -0.31
N LYS A 483 -5.09 40.93 0.58
CA LYS A 483 -3.76 41.51 0.29
C LYS A 483 -2.68 40.44 0.12
N ALA A 484 -2.68 39.41 0.97
CA ALA A 484 -1.71 38.32 0.87
C ALA A 484 -1.87 37.51 -0.44
N ALA A 485 -3.09 37.39 -0.95
CA ALA A 485 -3.37 36.73 -2.22
C ALA A 485 -2.88 37.52 -3.46
N THR A 486 -2.69 38.83 -3.33
CA THR A 486 -2.37 39.74 -4.45
C THR A 486 -0.89 40.14 -4.54
N GLY A 487 -0.04 39.83 -3.56
CA GLY A 487 1.38 40.20 -3.57
C GLY A 487 2.19 39.54 -4.71
N ASP A 488 3.16 40.27 -5.29
CA ASP A 488 3.77 39.99 -6.60
C ASP A 488 4.99 39.02 -6.61
N ASN A 489 5.44 38.47 -5.47
CA ASN A 489 6.48 37.42 -5.49
C ASN A 489 6.37 36.45 -4.29
N ALA A 490 6.86 35.22 -4.46
CA ALA A 490 6.69 34.13 -3.48
C ALA A 490 7.38 34.39 -2.13
N GLU A 491 8.57 35.00 -2.12
CA GLU A 491 9.32 35.28 -0.88
C GLU A 491 8.68 36.40 -0.03
N SER A 492 8.11 37.45 -0.65
CA SER A 492 7.36 38.48 0.10
C SER A 492 5.99 37.99 0.55
N ARG A 493 5.40 37.02 -0.16
CA ARG A 493 4.12 36.41 0.22
C ARG A 493 4.22 35.70 1.55
N ASP A 494 5.19 34.81 1.75
CA ASP A 494 5.23 34.03 2.98
C ASP A 494 5.55 34.87 4.22
N GLY A 495 6.45 35.85 4.11
CA GLY A 495 6.72 36.81 5.19
C GLY A 495 5.50 37.65 5.56
N TYR A 496 4.76 38.17 4.58
CA TYR A 496 3.54 38.95 4.82
C TYR A 496 2.38 38.08 5.33
N ARG A 497 2.28 36.82 4.91
CA ARG A 497 1.30 35.85 5.43
C ARG A 497 1.54 35.55 6.90
N TRP A 498 2.78 35.28 7.28
CA TRP A 498 3.14 35.08 8.70
C TRP A 498 2.91 36.35 9.53
N TYR A 499 3.21 37.53 8.98
CA TYR A 499 2.85 38.80 9.61
C TYR A 499 1.34 38.90 9.83
N CYS A 500 0.51 38.69 8.81
CA CYS A 500 -0.95 38.68 8.94
C CYS A 500 -1.42 37.66 9.99
N LEU A 501 -0.90 36.43 9.96
CA LEU A 501 -1.26 35.40 10.94
C LEU A 501 -0.95 35.85 12.37
N ASN A 502 0.23 36.42 12.60
CA ASN A 502 0.64 36.91 13.92
C ASN A 502 -0.25 38.07 14.40
N GLN A 503 -0.73 38.94 13.51
CA GLN A 503 -1.64 40.04 13.89
C GLN A 503 -3.00 39.54 14.40
N PHE A 504 -3.43 38.34 13.99
CA PHE A 504 -4.75 37.80 14.35
C PHE A 504 -4.66 36.51 15.15
N GLU A 505 -3.47 36.19 15.66
CA GLU A 505 -3.23 34.93 16.36
C GLU A 505 -4.18 34.76 17.56
N GLN A 506 -4.48 35.85 18.26
CA GLN A 506 -5.40 35.87 19.40
C GLN A 506 -6.88 35.63 19.00
N LEU A 507 -7.23 35.86 17.73
CA LEU A 507 -8.59 35.68 17.21
C LEU A 507 -8.84 34.25 16.73
N ILE A 508 -7.77 33.49 16.52
CA ILE A 508 -7.80 32.06 16.22
C ILE A 508 -7.86 31.31 17.55
N ASP A 509 -9.07 31.07 18.04
CA ASP A 509 -9.32 30.47 19.36
C ASP A 509 -9.76 29.00 19.30
N ASN A 510 -9.93 28.43 18.11
CA ASN A 510 -10.32 27.04 17.92
C ASN A 510 -9.75 26.46 16.61
N PRO A 511 -9.73 25.11 16.45
CA PRO A 511 -9.21 24.46 15.26
C PRO A 511 -9.87 24.93 13.96
N LEU A 512 -11.18 25.18 13.97
CA LEU A 512 -11.96 25.52 12.76
C LEU A 512 -11.57 26.89 12.21
N LYS A 513 -11.51 27.92 13.06
CA LYS A 513 -11.01 29.24 12.65
C LYS A 513 -9.59 29.14 12.11
N CYS A 514 -8.76 28.30 12.73
CA CYS A 514 -7.39 28.08 12.28
C CYS A 514 -7.34 27.49 10.86
N HIS A 515 -8.09 26.43 10.59
CA HIS A 515 -8.14 25.84 9.24
C HIS A 515 -8.83 26.75 8.22
N LEU A 516 -9.81 27.58 8.61
CA LEU A 516 -10.38 28.60 7.73
C LEU A 516 -9.33 29.64 7.30
N VAL A 517 -8.48 30.05 8.25
CA VAL A 517 -7.33 30.92 7.98
C VAL A 517 -6.31 30.19 7.09
N ALA A 518 -5.95 28.94 7.40
CA ALA A 518 -5.01 28.13 6.60
C ALA A 518 -5.48 27.95 5.15
N ARG A 519 -6.76 27.63 4.93
CA ARG A 519 -7.39 27.54 3.60
C ARG A 519 -7.25 28.83 2.79
N SER A 520 -7.32 29.98 3.45
CA SER A 520 -7.28 31.27 2.79
C SER A 520 -5.86 31.74 2.47
N PHE A 521 -4.85 31.15 3.10
CA PHE A 521 -3.45 31.53 2.92
C PHE A 521 -2.68 30.67 1.90
N GLU A 522 -3.02 29.41 1.71
CA GLU A 522 -2.07 28.44 1.13
C GLU A 522 -2.14 28.25 -0.40
N THR A 523 -0.95 28.26 -1.01
CA THR A 523 -0.65 27.83 -2.38
C THR A 523 0.36 26.68 -2.30
N GLN A 524 0.01 25.49 -2.78
CA GLN A 524 0.84 24.29 -3.07
C GLN A 524 1.76 23.68 -1.97
N SER A 525 2.25 24.39 -0.96
CA SER A 525 3.09 23.85 0.13
C SER A 525 2.29 23.67 1.42
N VAL A 526 1.64 22.52 1.56
CA VAL A 526 0.51 22.29 2.49
C VAL A 526 0.93 21.77 3.88
N THR A 527 2.13 22.09 4.35
CA THR A 527 2.69 21.44 5.56
C THR A 527 2.74 22.35 6.79
N GLY A 528 2.78 23.68 6.64
CA GLY A 528 3.05 24.59 7.76
C GLY A 528 1.84 24.92 8.63
N LEU A 529 0.80 25.54 8.05
CA LEU A 529 -0.30 26.11 8.82
C LEU A 529 -1.29 25.05 9.30
N ASP A 530 -1.67 24.09 8.44
CA ASP A 530 -2.53 22.97 8.86
C ASP A 530 -1.91 22.18 10.02
N TRP A 531 -0.60 21.93 9.99
CA TRP A 531 0.12 21.29 11.09
C TRP A 531 0.15 22.15 12.37
N ASN A 532 0.37 23.46 12.23
CA ASN A 532 0.29 24.40 13.35
C ASN A 532 -1.12 24.37 13.98
N CYS A 533 -2.17 24.40 13.17
CA CYS A 533 -3.55 24.29 13.66
C CYS A 533 -3.78 23.02 14.48
N LEU A 534 -3.34 21.87 13.99
CA LEU A 534 -3.48 20.61 14.72
C LEU A 534 -2.65 20.56 16.02
N THR A 535 -1.45 21.12 16.02
CA THR A 535 -0.55 21.07 17.19
C THR A 535 -0.92 22.10 18.25
N ARG A 536 -1.33 23.31 17.84
CA ARG A 536 -1.82 24.37 18.72
C ARG A 536 -3.09 23.97 19.46
N PHE A 537 -4.04 23.36 18.76
CA PHE A 537 -5.32 22.95 19.34
C PHE A 537 -5.36 21.46 19.67
N ASN A 538 -4.24 20.91 20.17
CA ASN A 538 -4.08 19.47 20.36
C ASN A 538 -5.15 18.80 21.24
N HIS A 539 -5.72 19.52 22.20
CA HIS A 539 -6.75 19.08 23.13
C HIS A 539 -8.17 19.15 22.54
N GLU A 540 -8.35 19.84 21.42
CA GLU A 540 -9.61 19.96 20.69
C GLU A 540 -9.58 19.26 19.31
N ILE A 541 -8.54 18.48 19.03
CA ILE A 541 -8.44 17.71 17.78
C ILE A 541 -9.65 16.77 17.68
N HIS A 542 -10.22 16.69 16.48
CA HIS A 542 -11.25 15.72 16.15
C HIS A 542 -10.99 15.14 14.75
N LEU A 543 -11.71 14.08 14.37
CA LEU A 543 -11.42 13.36 13.13
C LEU A 543 -11.63 14.25 11.89
N GLY A 544 -12.65 15.10 11.88
CA GLY A 544 -12.88 16.06 10.78
C GLY A 544 -11.70 17.00 10.52
N SER A 545 -11.11 17.60 11.58
CA SER A 545 -9.94 18.47 11.42
C SER A 545 -8.72 17.69 10.94
N CYS A 546 -8.56 16.45 11.40
CA CYS A 546 -7.50 15.55 10.99
C CYS A 546 -7.56 15.18 9.50
N LEU A 547 -8.73 14.77 9.03
CA LEU A 547 -8.92 14.41 7.63
C LEU A 547 -8.77 15.63 6.73
N GLU A 548 -9.32 16.78 7.11
CA GLU A 548 -9.17 18.03 6.36
C GLU A 548 -7.68 18.41 6.19
N ALA A 549 -6.92 18.49 7.29
CA ALA A 549 -5.51 18.81 7.26
C ALA A 549 -4.70 17.79 6.43
N ALA A 550 -5.01 16.51 6.57
CA ALA A 550 -4.32 15.45 5.84
C ALA A 550 -4.65 15.48 4.33
N ASP A 551 -5.91 15.68 3.96
CA ASP A 551 -6.39 15.64 2.57
C ASP A 551 -5.93 16.85 1.76
N ARG A 552 -5.75 18.00 2.41
CA ARG A 552 -5.13 19.17 1.79
C ARG A 552 -3.65 18.92 1.46
N ASN A 553 -2.99 18.01 2.18
CA ASN A 553 -1.57 17.73 1.98
C ASN A 553 -1.30 16.91 0.70
N ALA A 554 -0.66 17.56 -0.27
CA ALA A 554 -0.30 16.97 -1.56
C ALA A 554 0.82 15.93 -1.43
N ASP A 555 1.77 16.15 -0.49
CA ASP A 555 2.82 15.18 -0.21
C ASP A 555 2.23 14.00 0.56
N ILE A 556 2.39 12.81 -0.02
CA ILE A 556 1.79 11.57 0.48
C ILE A 556 2.32 11.22 1.89
N GLU A 557 3.61 11.44 2.13
CA GLU A 557 4.24 11.13 3.43
C GLU A 557 3.76 12.09 4.52
N SER A 558 3.78 13.40 4.24
CA SER A 558 3.31 14.44 5.17
C SER A 558 1.81 14.28 5.45
N SER A 559 1.01 13.93 4.44
CA SER A 559 -0.42 13.61 4.58
C SER A 559 -0.64 12.46 5.57
N ASP A 560 0.13 11.38 5.47
CA ASP A 560 0.02 10.27 6.41
C ASP A 560 0.62 10.56 7.80
N ASN A 561 1.65 11.39 7.89
CA ASN A 561 2.19 11.87 9.18
C ASN A 561 1.14 12.64 9.97
N VAL A 562 0.33 13.47 9.31
CA VAL A 562 -0.84 14.14 9.91
C VAL A 562 -1.83 13.09 10.45
N ARG A 563 -2.16 12.07 9.66
CA ARG A 563 -3.06 10.99 10.11
C ARG A 563 -2.49 10.23 11.30
N TRP A 564 -1.20 9.96 11.33
CA TRP A 564 -0.53 9.32 12.47
C TRP A 564 -0.58 10.15 13.74
N TYR A 565 -0.27 11.44 13.64
CA TYR A 565 -0.37 12.38 14.75
C TYR A 565 -1.80 12.40 15.32
N CYS A 566 -2.79 12.50 14.43
CA CYS A 566 -4.19 12.46 14.77
C CYS A 566 -4.64 11.16 15.43
N TRP A 567 -4.24 10.01 14.87
CA TRP A 567 -4.51 8.71 15.48
C TRP A 567 -3.95 8.66 16.91
N SER A 568 -2.70 9.09 17.08
CA SER A 568 -2.04 9.08 18.39
C SER A 568 -2.79 9.94 19.41
N LYS A 569 -3.15 11.17 19.04
CA LYS A 569 -3.80 12.13 19.95
C LYS A 569 -5.23 11.73 20.28
N LEU A 570 -6.03 11.33 19.29
CA LEU A 570 -7.40 10.89 19.51
C LEU A 570 -7.45 9.59 20.32
N SER A 571 -6.48 8.69 20.13
CA SER A 571 -6.35 7.47 20.92
C SER A 571 -5.97 7.77 22.38
N GLU A 572 -4.97 8.63 22.61
CA GLU A 572 -4.54 9.09 23.94
C GLU A 572 -5.71 9.71 24.73
N GLN A 573 -6.55 10.49 24.04
CA GLN A 573 -7.73 11.13 24.62
C GLN A 573 -8.95 10.19 24.77
N LYS A 574 -8.84 8.91 24.36
CA LYS A 574 -9.97 7.95 24.29
C LYS A 574 -11.15 8.47 23.49
N GLN A 575 -10.85 9.24 22.45
CA GLN A 575 -11.82 9.92 21.60
C GLN A 575 -12.06 9.16 20.28
N LEU A 576 -11.21 8.19 19.95
CA LEU A 576 -11.30 7.45 18.71
C LEU A 576 -12.12 6.18 18.89
N SER A 577 -13.31 6.11 18.30
CA SER A 577 -14.02 4.83 18.16
C SER A 577 -13.29 3.92 17.18
N ARG A 578 -13.52 2.60 17.23
CA ARG A 578 -12.91 1.67 16.26
C ARG A 578 -13.25 2.02 14.81
N SER A 579 -14.50 2.40 14.54
CA SER A 579 -14.95 2.82 13.20
C SER A 579 -14.18 4.06 12.72
N GLU A 580 -14.06 5.08 13.56
CA GLU A 580 -13.31 6.31 13.24
C GLU A 580 -11.82 6.04 13.06
N CYS A 581 -11.26 5.12 13.87
CA CYS A 581 -9.87 4.69 13.73
C CYS A 581 -9.63 4.07 12.35
N LEU A 582 -10.52 3.18 11.92
CA LEU A 582 -10.39 2.48 10.64
C LEU A 582 -10.72 3.39 9.46
N ALA A 583 -11.60 4.38 9.65
CA ALA A 583 -11.80 5.46 8.68
C ALA A 583 -10.51 6.27 8.48
N LEU A 584 -9.81 6.60 9.56
CA LEU A 584 -8.52 7.27 9.50
C LEU A 584 -7.43 6.38 8.86
N ALA A 585 -7.36 5.11 9.26
CA ALA A 585 -6.41 4.14 8.71
C ALA A 585 -6.61 3.91 7.21
N SER A 586 -7.85 3.69 6.76
CA SER A 586 -8.18 3.49 5.34
C SER A 586 -7.93 4.72 4.47
N SER A 587 -7.88 5.92 5.06
CA SER A 587 -7.49 7.15 4.36
C SER A 587 -5.97 7.33 4.18
N MET A 588 -5.15 6.48 4.83
CA MET A 588 -3.70 6.52 4.65
C MET A 588 -3.31 6.07 3.25
N LYS A 589 -2.42 6.84 2.63
CA LYS A 589 -2.00 6.67 1.23
C LYS A 589 -0.81 5.71 1.11
N ILE A 590 0.07 5.64 2.12
CA ILE A 590 1.17 4.69 2.18
C ILE A 590 0.66 3.37 2.75
N GLN A 591 0.83 2.29 2.00
CA GLN A 591 0.33 0.97 2.36
C GLN A 591 0.84 0.50 3.73
N GLY A 592 2.13 0.67 4.02
CA GLY A 592 2.71 0.32 5.32
C GLY A 592 2.09 1.10 6.49
N ASN A 593 1.82 2.40 6.30
CA ASN A 593 1.09 3.20 7.28
C ASN A 593 -0.32 2.68 7.49
N ARG A 594 -1.05 2.40 6.41
CA ARG A 594 -2.40 1.83 6.47
C ARG A 594 -2.44 0.50 7.22
N PHE A 595 -1.50 -0.41 6.95
CA PHE A 595 -1.34 -1.68 7.65
C PHE A 595 -1.20 -1.49 9.16
N LYS A 596 -0.25 -0.66 9.55
CA LYS A 596 0.04 -0.39 10.94
C LYS A 596 -1.13 0.29 11.64
N ALA A 597 -1.79 1.23 10.99
CA ALA A 597 -2.97 1.89 11.53
C ALA A 597 -4.13 0.91 11.71
N ASN A 598 -4.40 0.05 10.73
CA ASN A 598 -5.38 -1.03 10.85
C ASN A 598 -5.06 -1.95 12.03
N TRP A 599 -3.81 -2.42 12.16
CA TRP A 599 -3.39 -3.24 13.29
C TRP A 599 -3.66 -2.55 14.63
N ASN A 600 -3.28 -1.28 14.74
CA ASN A 600 -3.51 -0.48 15.93
C ASN A 600 -5.01 -0.33 16.25
N CYS A 601 -5.85 -0.10 15.25
CA CYS A 601 -7.30 0.00 15.44
C CYS A 601 -7.92 -1.32 15.92
N MET A 602 -7.43 -2.45 15.42
CA MET A 602 -7.94 -3.76 15.80
C MET A 602 -7.46 -4.23 17.18
N ASN A 603 -6.23 -3.86 17.57
CA ASN A 603 -5.59 -4.41 18.77
C ASN A 603 -5.48 -3.42 19.94
N ARG A 604 -5.56 -2.11 19.71
CA ARG A 604 -5.35 -1.07 20.74
C ARG A 604 -6.57 -0.22 21.05
N ILE A 605 -7.54 -0.15 20.14
CA ILE A 605 -8.77 0.61 20.37
C ILE A 605 -9.83 -0.34 20.92
N ALA A 606 -10.35 -0.01 22.10
CA ALA A 606 -11.47 -0.72 22.72
C ALA A 606 -12.70 -0.70 21.79
N ASN A 607 -13.51 -1.75 21.86
CA ASN A 607 -14.76 -1.84 21.09
C ASN A 607 -15.69 -0.66 21.36
#